data_AF-M6K2E1-F1
#
_entry.id   AF-M6K2E1-F1
#
_cell.length_a   1.000
_cell.length_b   1.000
_cell.length_c   1.000
_cell.angle_alpha   90.00
_cell.angle_beta   90.00
_cell.angle_gamma   90.00
#
_symmetry.space_group_name_H-M   'P 1'
#
loop_
_entity.id
_entity.type
_entity.pdbx_description
1 polymer ?
#
loop_
_entity_poly.entity_id
_entity_poly.type
_entity_poly.pdbx_seq_one_letter_code
_entity_poly.pdbx_strand_id
1 'polypeptide(L)' 'MNTILNYIIPHAVGFIFIAIGWYISILNVGLTRFTENVLITRWTLGGLILILIGAYIPEIWIGTRNLFKKK' A
#
# COMPACT_ATOMS: atom_id res chain seq x y z
N MET A 1 14.03 -17.52 12.27
CA MET A 1 13.02 -16.45 12.39
C MET A 1 11.66 -17.10 12.62
N ASN A 2 10.97 -16.79 13.72
CA ASN A 2 9.69 -17.42 14.08
C ASN A 2 8.72 -17.39 12.90
N THR A 3 8.03 -18.51 12.64
CA THR A 3 7.08 -18.68 11.53
C THR A 3 6.04 -17.56 11.49
N ILE A 4 5.66 -17.05 12.66
CA ILE A 4 4.71 -15.93 12.83
C ILE A 4 5.28 -14.62 12.29
N LEU A 5 6.53 -14.26 12.64
CA LEU A 5 7.18 -13.03 12.16
C LEU A 5 7.32 -13.02 10.64
N ASN A 6 7.52 -14.20 10.05
CA ASN A 6 7.59 -14.39 8.62
C ASN A 6 6.27 -14.08 7.88
N TYR A 7 5.13 -14.06 8.57
CA TYR A 7 3.84 -13.64 8.02
C TYR A 7 3.50 -12.20 8.40
N ILE A 8 3.82 -11.77 9.63
CA ILE A 8 3.51 -10.43 10.11
C ILE A 8 4.32 -9.36 9.36
N ILE A 9 5.61 -9.58 9.12
CA ILE A 9 6.47 -8.56 8.49
C ILE A 9 5.93 -8.13 7.11
N PRO A 10 5.63 -9.04 6.16
CA PRO A 10 5.10 -8.64 4.86
C PRO A 10 3.78 -7.86 4.95
N HIS A 11 2.89 -8.25 5.87
CA HIS A 11 1.61 -7.57 6.10
C HIS A 11 1.80 -6.18 6.71
N ALA A 12 2.72 -6.04 7.67
CA ALA A 12 3.05 -4.76 8.27
C ALA A 12 3.64 -3.79 7.23
N VAL A 13 4.53 -4.27 6.37
CA VAL A 13 5.06 -3.47 5.26
C VAL A 13 3.93 -3.07 4.31
N GLY A 14 3.09 -4.00 3.86
CA GLY A 14 1.94 -3.69 3.00
C GLY A 14 1.00 -2.66 3.63
N PHE A 15 0.70 -2.79 4.92
CA PHE A 15 -0.13 -1.85 5.66
C PHE A 15 0.45 -0.44 5.71
N ILE A 16 1.77 -0.29 5.88
CA ILE A 16 2.43 1.02 5.86
C ILE A 16 2.24 1.70 4.49
N PHE A 17 2.40 0.96 3.40
CA PHE A 17 2.18 1.49 2.04
C PHE A 17 0.73 1.94 1.84
N ILE A 18 -0.24 1.14 2.32
CA ILE A 18 -1.66 1.50 2.29
C ILE A 18 -1.91 2.78 3.10
N ALA A 19 -1.38 2.88 4.32
CA ALA A 19 -1.55 4.03 5.18
C ALA A 19 -0.98 5.31 4.54
N ILE A 20 0.19 5.22 3.89
CA ILE A 20 0.79 6.35 3.18
C ILE A 20 -0.07 6.75 1.97
N GLY A 21 -0.53 5.80 1.15
CA GLY A 21 -1.35 6.09 -0.03
C GLY A 21 -2.71 6.69 0.33
N TRP A 22 -3.30 6.20 1.42
CA TRP A 22 -4.51 6.77 2.02
C TRP A 22 -4.28 8.20 2.52
N TYR A 23 -3.20 8.44 3.26
CA TYR A 23 -2.85 9.76 3.77
C TYR A 23 -2.66 10.79 2.65
N ILE A 24 -1.93 10.43 1.59
CA ILE A 24 -1.74 11.27 0.40
C ILE A 24 -3.09 11.60 -0.25
N SER A 25 -3.97 10.61 -0.38
CA SER A 25 -5.29 10.78 -1.00
C SER A 25 -6.17 11.73 -0.18
N ILE A 26 -6.21 11.56 1.15
CA ILE A 26 -6.98 12.44 2.03
C ILE A 26 -6.44 13.86 2.03
N LEU A 27 -5.12 14.05 2.16
CA LEU A 27 -4.54 15.38 2.15
C LEU A 27 -4.86 16.11 0.85
N ASN A 28 -4.71 15.43 -0.29
CA ASN A 28 -4.92 16.11 -1.55
C ASN A 28 -6.40 16.46 -1.76
N VAL A 29 -7.33 15.53 -1.51
CA VAL A 29 -8.77 15.87 -1.58
C VAL A 29 -9.14 16.94 -0.55
N GLY A 30 -8.62 16.85 0.66
CA GLY A 30 -8.92 17.76 1.77
C GLY A 30 -8.42 19.18 1.54
N LEU A 31 -7.26 19.34 0.90
CA LEU A 31 -6.70 20.65 0.56
C LEU A 31 -7.30 21.20 -0.74
N THR A 32 -7.41 20.36 -1.77
CA THR A 32 -7.86 20.79 -3.10
C THR A 32 -9.35 21.13 -3.14
N ARG A 33 -10.20 20.53 -2.28
CA ARG A 33 -11.66 20.84 -2.26
C ARG A 33 -12.00 22.31 -2.00
N PHE A 34 -11.08 23.07 -1.39
CA PHE A 34 -11.30 24.49 -1.06
C PHE A 34 -10.85 25.42 -2.18
N THR A 35 -10.10 24.90 -3.16
CA THR A 35 -9.55 25.67 -4.28
C THR A 35 -10.12 25.22 -5.62
N GLU A 36 -10.42 23.94 -5.80
CA GLU A 36 -10.90 23.34 -7.04
C GLU A 36 -11.97 22.25 -6.75
N ASN A 37 -13.05 22.21 -7.52
CA ASN A 37 -14.09 21.17 -7.43
C ASN A 37 -13.68 19.85 -8.12
N VAL A 38 -12.43 19.44 -7.97
CA VAL A 38 -11.88 18.26 -8.66
C VAL A 38 -11.48 17.21 -7.61
N LEU A 39 -12.28 16.13 -7.54
CA LEU A 39 -12.07 15.02 -6.60
C LEU A 39 -10.94 14.07 -7.05
N ILE A 40 -10.68 13.99 -8.36
CA ILE A 40 -9.68 13.10 -8.95
C ILE A 40 -8.53 13.94 -9.49
N THR A 41 -7.37 13.76 -8.89
CA THR A 41 -6.13 14.45 -9.22
C THR A 41 -5.01 13.44 -9.45
N ARG A 42 -3.89 13.88 -10.00
CA ARG A 42 -2.70 13.01 -10.16
C ARG A 42 -2.24 12.43 -8.82
N TRP A 43 -2.39 13.18 -7.73
CA TRP A 43 -2.02 12.76 -6.39
C TRP A 43 -2.96 11.70 -5.81
N THR A 44 -4.27 11.83 -6.00
CA THR A 44 -5.22 10.77 -5.55
C THR A 44 -5.04 9.50 -6.37
N LEU A 45 -4.72 9.61 -7.66
CA LEU A 45 -4.39 8.45 -8.49
C LEU A 45 -3.08 7.79 -8.03
N GLY A 46 -2.06 8.58 -7.70
CA GLY A 46 -0.81 8.09 -7.14
C GLY A 46 -1.00 7.40 -5.79
N GLY A 47 -1.82 7.99 -4.91
CA GLY A 47 -2.20 7.39 -3.62
C GLY A 47 -2.93 6.06 -3.79
N LEU A 48 -3.84 5.97 -4.76
CA LEU A 48 -4.53 4.72 -5.11
C LEU A 48 -3.55 3.64 -5.59
N ILE A 49 -2.63 3.99 -6.50
CA ILE A 49 -1.60 3.04 -6.98
C ILE A 49 -0.76 2.53 -5.80
N LEU A 50 -0.40 3.41 -4.86
CA LEU A 50 0.40 3.04 -3.69
C LEU A 50 -0.38 2.08 -2.76
N ILE A 51 -1.68 2.30 -2.58
CA ILE A 51 -2.56 1.38 -1.83
C ILE A 51 -2.59 0.01 -2.49
N LEU A 52 -2.75 -0.04 -3.82
CA LEU A 52 -2.77 -1.30 -4.56
C LEU A 52 -1.45 -2.04 -4.42
N ILE A 53 -0.32 -1.35 -4.57
CA ILE A 53 1.01 -1.95 -4.35
C ILE A 53 1.11 -2.50 -2.92
N GLY A 54 0.71 -1.70 -1.92
CA GLY A 54 0.71 -2.11 -0.51
C GLY A 54 -0.15 -3.36 -0.26
N ALA A 55 -1.29 -3.48 -0.91
CA ALA A 55 -2.19 -4.63 -0.79
C ALA A 55 -1.59 -5.93 -1.35
N TYR A 56 -0.81 -5.86 -2.43
CA TYR A 56 -0.21 -7.04 -3.07
C TYR A 56 1.18 -7.41 -2.53
N ILE A 57 1.88 -6.51 -1.83
CA ILE A 57 3.19 -6.80 -1.22
C ILE A 57 3.20 -8.09 -0.37
N PRO A 58 2.23 -8.35 0.52
CA PRO A 58 2.24 -9.54 1.37
C PRO A 58 2.19 -10.84 0.55
N GLU A 59 1.31 -10.90 -0.46
CA GLU A 59 1.15 -12.06 -1.33
C GLU A 59 2.39 -12.32 -2.17
N ILE A 60 2.94 -11.27 -2.79
CA ILE A 60 4.16 -11.39 -3.62
C ILE A 60 5.33 -11.87 -2.75
N TRP A 61 5.49 -11.31 -1.57
CA TRP A 61 6.58 -11.68 -0.65
C TRP A 61 6.46 -13.12 -0.17
N ILE A 62 5.27 -13.52 0.33
CA ILE A 62 5.05 -14.87 0.85
C ILE A 62 5.12 -15.89 -0.29
N GLY A 63 4.52 -15.56 -1.45
CA GLY A 63 4.52 -16.39 -2.64
C GLY A 63 5.92 -16.66 -3.17
N THR A 64 6.72 -15.61 -3.39
CA THR A 64 8.11 -15.74 -3.85
C THR A 64 8.95 -16.57 -2.86
N ARG A 65 8.85 -16.29 -1.56
CA ARG A 65 9.58 -17.05 -0.54
C ARG A 65 9.22 -18.54 -0.53
N ASN A 66 7.93 -18.86 -0.68
CA ASN A 66 7.48 -20.26 -0.74
C ASN A 66 7.98 -20.96 -2.01
N LEU A 67 8.10 -20.24 -3.12
CA LEU A 67 8.67 -20.74 -4.37
C LEU A 67 10.14 -21.14 -4.20
N PHE A 68 10.94 -20.30 -3.52
CA PHE A 68 12.35 -20.57 -3.25
C PHE A 68 12.59 -21.65 -2.20
N LYS A 69 11.66 -21.87 -1.27
CA LYS A 69 11.74 -22.99 -0.29
C LYS A 69 11.41 -24.36 -0.89
N LYS A 70 10.77 -24.40 -2.06
CA LYS A 70 10.36 -25.64 -2.74
C LYS A 70 11.46 -26.20 -3.66
N LYS A 71 12.50 -25.40 -3.93
CA LYS A 71 13.73 -25.80 -4.63
C LYS A 71 14.78 -26.21 -3.61
#